data_AF-M1LU02-F1
#
_entry.id   AF-M1LU02-F1
#
_cell.length_a   1.000
_cell.length_b   1.000
_cell.length_c   1.000
_cell.angle_alpha   90.00
_cell.angle_beta   90.00
_cell.angle_gamma   90.00
#
_symmetry.space_group_name_H-M   'P 1'
#
loop_
_entity.id
_entity.type
_entity.pdbx_description
1 polymer ?
#
loop_
_entity_poly.entity_id
_entity_poly.type
_entity_poly.pdbx_seq_one_letter_code
_entity_poly.pdbx_strand_id
1 'polypeptide(L)' 'MSDCHNLEKCGFVKKYGESKALAVKGFVAMYCMSEKQEECKRKEYKQKNGVPPIDEMLPNGGMIKD' A
#
# COMPACT_ATOMS: atom_id res chain seq x y z
N MET A 1 14.47 9.17 -3.08
CA MET A 1 13.33 8.34 -2.63
C MET A 1 12.31 8.40 -3.74
N SER A 2 11.84 7.26 -4.25
CA SER A 2 10.81 7.25 -5.27
C SER A 2 9.48 7.60 -4.59
N ASP A 3 9.01 8.83 -4.76
CA ASP A 3 7.75 9.26 -4.18
C ASP A 3 6.60 8.54 -4.90
N CYS A 4 5.90 7.67 -4.18
CA CYS A 4 4.69 7.05 -4.70
C CYS A 4 3.64 8.13 -4.95
N HIS A 5 3.29 8.41 -6.21
CA HIS A 5 2.26 9.42 -6.56
C HIS A 5 0.87 9.15 -5.96
N ASN A 6 0.63 7.93 -5.48
CA ASN A 6 -0.61 7.59 -4.81
C ASN A 6 -0.52 7.72 -3.28
N LEU A 7 0.64 8.02 -2.68
CA LEU A 7 0.86 7.92 -1.24
C LEU A 7 -0.20 8.67 -0.43
N GLU A 8 -0.41 9.95 -0.73
CA GLU A 8 -1.40 10.81 -0.06
C GLU A 8 -2.85 10.38 -0.29
N LYS A 9 -3.12 9.62 -1.36
CA LYS A 9 -4.47 9.17 -1.76
C LYS A 9 -4.66 7.67 -1.56
N CYS A 10 -3.67 6.95 -1.04
CA CYS A 10 -3.70 5.51 -0.89
C CYS A 10 -4.47 5.16 0.37
N GLY A 11 -5.63 4.50 0.22
CA GLY A 11 -6.47 4.17 1.36
C GLY A 11 -5.79 3.29 2.41
N PHE A 12 -4.94 2.33 2.02
CA PHE A 12 -4.10 1.58 2.98
C PHE A 12 -3.21 2.50 3.82
N VAL A 13 -2.55 3.48 3.20
CA VAL A 13 -1.66 4.41 3.93
C VAL A 13 -2.48 5.37 4.79
N LYS A 14 -3.63 5.84 4.31
CA LYS A 14 -4.53 6.67 5.13
C LYS A 14 -5.07 5.93 6.35
N LYS A 15 -5.44 4.67 6.20
CA LYS A 15 -6.05 3.86 7.26
C LYS A 15 -5.01 3.31 8.23
N TYR A 16 -3.84 2.90 7.73
CA TYR A 16 -2.86 2.15 8.51
C TYR A 16 -1.47 2.82 8.58
N GLY A 17 -1.21 3.92 7.90
CA GLY A 17 0.11 4.57 7.85
C GLY A 17 0.64 4.99 9.23
N GLU A 18 -0.24 5.32 10.17
CA GLU A 18 0.11 5.64 11.56
C GLU A 18 0.00 4.44 12.51
N SER A 19 -0.31 3.25 11.99
CA SER A 19 -0.46 2.05 12.81
C SER A 19 0.82 1.74 13.57
N LYS A 20 0.68 1.37 14.84
CA LYS A 20 1.79 0.87 15.67
C LYS A 20 2.19 -0.57 15.31
N ALA A 21 1.40 -1.25 14.47
CA ALA A 21 1.70 -2.61 14.03
C ALA A 21 2.98 -2.64 13.17
N LEU A 22 4.00 -3.36 13.64
CA LEU A 22 5.30 -3.49 12.96
C LEU A 22 5.16 -4.00 11.52
N ALA A 23 4.25 -4.96 11.30
CA ALA A 23 4.00 -5.51 9.97
C ALA A 23 3.55 -4.43 8.97
N VAL A 24 2.60 -3.58 9.37
CA VAL A 24 2.11 -2.48 8.52
C VAL A 24 3.21 -1.48 8.21
N LYS A 25 3.99 -1.06 9.21
CA LYS A 25 5.12 -0.15 9.00
C LYS A 25 6.15 -0.75 8.05
N GLY A 26 6.44 -2.04 8.18
CA GLY A 26 7.31 -2.78 7.26
C GLY A 26 6.78 -2.77 5.82
N PHE A 27 5.48 -2.99 5.62
CA PHE A 27 4.88 -2.92 4.29
C PHE A 27 4.91 -1.51 3.68
N VAL A 28 4.66 -0.46 4.47
CA VAL A 28 4.75 0.93 3.98
C VAL A 28 6.20 1.25 3.60
N ALA A 29 7.17 0.96 4.47
CA ALA A 29 8.58 1.23 4.19
C ALA A 29 9.06 0.46 2.95
N MET A 30 8.68 -0.81 2.84
CA MET A 30 9.12 -1.68 1.74
C MET A 30 8.44 -1.32 0.42
N TYR A 31 7.11 -1.17 0.37
CA TYR A 31 6.39 -1.02 -0.90
C TYR A 31 6.01 0.42 -1.25
N CYS A 32 6.09 1.37 -0.33
CA CYS A 32 5.70 2.75 -0.61
C CYS A 32 6.88 3.72 -0.64
N MET A 33 8.01 3.36 -0.01
CA MET A 33 9.19 4.22 0.16
C MET A 33 10.47 3.60 -0.41
N SER A 34 10.38 2.47 -1.11
CA SER A 34 11.53 1.79 -1.74
C SER A 34 11.24 1.41 -3.20
N GLU A 35 12.24 0.85 -3.87
CA GLU A 35 12.18 0.33 -5.23
C GLU A 35 11.11 -0.77 -5.45
N LYS A 36 10.67 -1.47 -4.39
CA LYS A 36 9.53 -2.41 -4.48
C LYS A 36 8.17 -1.74 -4.70
N GLN A 37 8.12 -0.42 -4.85
CA GLN A 37 6.91 0.30 -5.24
C GLN A 37 6.29 -0.22 -6.54
N GLU A 38 7.11 -0.63 -7.51
CA GLU A 38 6.59 -1.17 -8.75
C GLU A 38 6.04 -2.60 -8.60
N GLU A 39 6.32 -3.27 -7.49
CA GLU A 39 5.72 -4.56 -7.11
C GLU A 39 4.42 -4.42 -6.29
N CYS A 40 4.00 -3.19 -5.98
CA CYS A 40 2.81 -2.93 -5.17
C CYS A 40 1.53 -3.39 -5.89
N LYS A 41 0.92 -4.47 -5.40
CA LYS A 41 -0.30 -5.06 -5.95
C LYS A 41 -1.50 -4.12 -5.87
N ARG A 42 -1.52 -3.18 -4.92
CA ARG A 42 -2.56 -2.13 -4.87
C ARG A 42 -2.48 -1.19 -6.08
N LYS A 43 -1.27 -0.88 -6.54
CA LYS A 43 -1.02 -0.03 -7.71
C LYS A 43 -1.45 -0.76 -8.99
N GLU A 44 -1.04 -2.02 -9.11
CA GLU A 44 -1.42 -2.91 -10.21
C GLU A 44 -2.95 -3.06 -10.29
N TYR A 45 -3.63 -3.30 -9.15
CA TYR A 45 -5.09 -3.41 -9.11
C TYR A 45 -5.76 -2.12 -9.62
N LYS A 46 -5.33 -0.95 -9.15
CA LYS A 46 -5.89 0.34 -9.56
C LYS A 46 -5.69 0.60 -11.06
N GLN A 47 -4.51 0.28 -11.59
CA GLN A 47 -4.24 0.40 -13.02
C GLN A 47 -5.14 -0.49 -13.87
N LYS A 48 -5.42 -1.72 -13.40
CA LYS A 48 -6.26 -2.69 -14.11
C LYS A 48 -7.77 -2.38 -14.03
N ASN A 49 -8.25 -1.92 -12.86
CA ASN A 49 -9.69 -1.77 -12.59
C ASN A 49 -10.17 -0.32 -12.67
N GLY A 50 -9.26 0.67 -12.76
CA GLY A 50 -9.58 2.10 -12.71
C GLY A 50 -9.91 2.64 -11.31
N VAL A 51 -10.16 1.76 -10.35
CA VAL A 51 -10.49 2.11 -8.95
C VAL A 51 -9.51 1.48 -7.97
N PRO A 52 -9.20 2.12 -6.82
CA PRO A 52 -8.34 1.53 -5.81
C PRO A 52 -8.99 0.27 -5.19
N PRO A 53 -8.20 -0.70 -4.71
CA PRO A 53 -8.74 -1.79 -3.92
C PRO A 53 -9.17 -1.30 -2.54
N ILE A 54 -9.91 -2.14 -1.81
CA ILE A 54 -10.28 -1.90 -0.42
C ILE A 54 -9.05 -1.68 0.46
N ASP A 55 -9.22 -0.94 1.56
CA ASP A 55 -8.10 -0.42 2.35
C ASP A 55 -7.34 -1.50 3.11
N GLU A 56 -8.01 -2.62 3.41
CA GLU A 56 -7.49 -3.80 4.10
C GLU A 56 -6.52 -4.62 3.23
N MET A 57 -6.47 -4.37 1.91
CA MET A 57 -5.52 -5.04 1.03
C MET A 57 -4.09 -4.51 1.27
N LEU A 58 -3.17 -5.38 1.65
CA LEU A 58 -1.75 -5.06 1.82
C LEU A 58 -1.06 -4.78 0.48
N PRO A 59 0.09 -4.08 0.46
CA PRO A 59 0.85 -3.83 -0.77
C PRO A 59 1.32 -5.09 -1.52
N ASN A 60 1.48 -6.22 -0.83
CA ASN A 60 1.80 -7.52 -1.44
C ASN A 60 0.57 -8.27 -2.00
N GLY A 61 -0.63 -7.71 -1.84
CA GLY A 61 -1.90 -8.31 -2.28
C GLY A 61 -2.57 -9.24 -1.27
N GLY A 62 -1.95 -9.45 -0.10
CA GLY A 62 -2.63 -10.09 1.03
C GLY A 62 -3.72 -9.21 1.61
N MET A 63 -4.54 -9.77 2.48
CA MET A 63 -5.56 -9.04 3.24
C MET A 63 -5.15 -8.99 4.71
N ILE A 64 -5.36 -7.86 5.38
CA ILE A 64 -5.33 -7.82 6.84
C ILE A 64 -6.45 -8.73 7.34
N LYS A 65 -6.07 -9.75 8.12
CA LYS A 65 -6.99 -10.56 8.91
C LYS A 65 -6.97 -10.00 10.32
N ASP A 66 -8.14 -9.79 10.89
CA ASP A 66 -8.29 -9.47 12.31
C ASP A 66 -7.70 -10.58 13.20
#